data_AF-A0A6P3X0D6-F1
#
_entry.id   AF-A0A6P3X0D6-F1
#
_cell.length_a   1.000
_cell.length_b   1.000
_cell.length_c   1.000
_cell.angle_alpha   90.00
_cell.angle_beta   90.00
_cell.angle_gamma   90.00
#
_symmetry.space_group_name_H-M   'P 1'
#
loop_
_entity.id
_entity.type
_entity.pdbx_description
1 polymer ?
#
loop_
_entity_poly.entity_id
_entity_poly.type
_entity_poly.pdbx_seq_one_letter_code
_entity_poly.pdbx_strand_id
1 'polypeptide(L)'
;MLVNVNCPIRMVLDYIRKAAQLSDTCEFDLCDEVNCQLRNVSFYKPNTRGTDVLQGDLTYFIVTFQRDENGQMINLAPLLTAKAAKRCCDIMAKMRRPSQRTSSIKSTLKKNNNINKSNE
;
A
#
# COMPACT_ATOMS: atom_id res chain seq x y z
N MET A 1 -6.32 -17.11 0.86
CA MET A 1 -5.83 -17.86 -0.33
C MET A 1 -4.41 -18.31 -0.01
N LEU A 2 -4.06 -19.58 -0.27
CA LEU A 2 -2.71 -20.08 -0.06
C LEU A 2 -2.03 -20.20 -1.43
N VAL A 3 -0.95 -19.45 -1.65
CA VAL A 3 -0.15 -19.50 -2.88
C VAL A 3 1.31 -19.69 -2.50
N ASN A 4 2.01 -20.54 -3.24
CA ASN A 4 3.45 -20.69 -3.07
C ASN A 4 4.18 -19.44 -3.58
N VAL A 5 4.63 -18.58 -2.66
CA VAL A 5 5.35 -17.34 -2.99
C VAL A 5 6.75 -17.58 -3.60
N ASN A 6 7.26 -18.82 -3.62
CA ASN A 6 8.51 -19.13 -4.30
C ASN A 6 8.38 -19.17 -5.83
N CYS A 7 7.17 -19.03 -6.38
CA CYS A 7 6.95 -18.95 -7.83
C CYS A 7 7.13 -17.50 -8.34
N PRO A 8 7.22 -17.29 -9.66
CA PRO A 8 7.16 -15.97 -10.26
C PRO A 8 5.89 -15.21 -9.84
N ILE A 9 6.02 -13.91 -9.55
CA ILE A 9 4.90 -13.05 -9.15
C ILE A 9 3.78 -13.08 -10.18
N ARG A 10 4.11 -13.20 -11.48
CA ARG A 10 3.11 -13.32 -12.54
C ARG A 10 2.15 -14.49 -12.33
N MET A 11 2.65 -15.65 -11.91
CA MET A 11 1.80 -16.81 -11.63
C MET A 11 0.84 -16.54 -10.47
N VAL A 12 1.30 -15.83 -9.45
CA VAL A 12 0.44 -15.42 -8.32
C VAL A 12 -0.68 -14.51 -8.83
N LEU A 13 -0.35 -13.51 -9.66
CA LEU A 13 -1.33 -12.56 -10.21
C LEU A 13 -2.33 -13.24 -11.16
N ASP A 14 -1.87 -14.14 -12.02
CA ASP A 14 -2.75 -14.90 -12.92
C ASP A 14 -3.68 -15.83 -12.14
N TYR A 15 -3.18 -16.47 -11.06
CA TYR A 15 -4.02 -17.24 -10.15
C TYR A 15 -5.09 -16.37 -9.49
N ILE A 16 -4.70 -15.19 -8.99
CA ILE A 16 -5.64 -14.25 -8.36
C ILE A 16 -6.73 -13.83 -9.35
N ARG A 17 -6.34 -13.43 -10.56
CA ARG A 17 -7.28 -13.04 -11.63
C ARG A 17 -8.29 -14.15 -11.89
N LYS A 18 -7.83 -15.40 -12.01
CA LYS A 18 -8.70 -16.57 -12.21
C LYS A 18 -9.60 -16.84 -11.00
N ALA A 19 -9.04 -16.87 -9.79
CA ALA A 19 -9.75 -17.23 -8.57
C ALA A 19 -10.79 -16.17 -8.15
N ALA A 20 -10.48 -14.90 -8.38
CA ALA A 20 -11.36 -13.77 -8.09
C ALA A 20 -12.24 -13.36 -9.28
N GLN A 21 -12.16 -14.08 -10.41
CA GLN A 21 -12.92 -13.83 -11.63
C GLN A 21 -12.80 -12.38 -12.15
N LEU A 22 -11.59 -11.82 -12.09
CA LEU A 22 -11.33 -10.46 -12.56
C LEU A 22 -11.24 -10.43 -14.09
N SER A 23 -12.00 -9.55 -14.75
CA SER A 23 -11.93 -9.35 -16.20
C SER A 23 -10.55 -8.84 -16.62
N ASP A 24 -10.05 -9.21 -17.80
CA ASP A 24 -8.70 -8.85 -18.27
C ASP A 24 -8.40 -7.33 -18.23
N THR A 25 -9.43 -6.51 -18.36
CA THR A 25 -9.37 -5.05 -18.29
C THR A 25 -9.41 -4.47 -16.86
N CYS A 26 -9.77 -5.28 -15.86
CA CYS A 26 -9.80 -4.87 -14.46
C CYS A 26 -8.38 -4.74 -13.93
N GLU A 27 -8.03 -3.52 -13.49
CA GLU A 27 -6.80 -3.26 -12.74
C GLU A 27 -6.99 -3.60 -11.26
N PHE A 28 -5.97 -4.24 -10.70
CA PHE A 28 -5.92 -4.55 -9.28
C PHE A 28 -4.48 -4.54 -8.75
N ASP A 29 -4.36 -4.40 -7.44
CA ASP A 29 -3.12 -4.53 -6.69
C ASP A 29 -3.38 -5.25 -5.36
N LEU A 30 -2.30 -5.57 -4.65
CA LEU A 30 -2.34 -6.23 -3.36
C LEU A 30 -2.02 -5.24 -2.25
N CYS A 31 -2.84 -5.24 -1.21
CA CYS A 31 -2.64 -4.43 -0.01
C CYS A 31 -2.37 -5.33 1.19
N ASP A 32 -1.28 -5.10 1.91
CA ASP A 32 -1.00 -5.87 3.12
C ASP A 32 -1.88 -5.46 4.30
N GLU A 33 -2.26 -6.42 5.13
CA GLU A 33 -3.17 -6.17 6.26
C GLU A 33 -2.55 -5.37 7.41
N VAL A 34 -1.23 -5.36 7.55
CA VAL A 34 -0.52 -4.81 8.72
C VAL A 34 -0.31 -3.30 8.57
N ASN A 35 0.31 -2.91 7.46
CA ASN A 35 0.71 -1.54 7.14
C ASN A 35 -0.28 -0.86 6.19
N CYS A 36 -1.21 -1.61 5.60
CA CYS A 36 -2.19 -1.11 4.64
C CYS A 36 -1.52 -0.48 3.41
N GLN A 37 -0.39 -1.02 2.97
CA GLN A 37 0.36 -0.50 1.83
C GLN A 37 0.09 -1.33 0.58
N LEU A 38 -0.09 -0.62 -0.53
CA LEU A 38 -0.15 -1.19 -1.88
C LEU A 38 1.22 -1.70 -2.29
N ARG A 39 1.25 -2.88 -2.92
CA ARG A 39 2.49 -3.53 -3.33
C ARG A 39 2.95 -3.13 -4.72
N ASN A 40 2.12 -2.41 -5.48
CA ASN A 40 2.42 -1.96 -6.83
C ASN A 40 2.84 -3.13 -7.73
N VAL A 41 2.12 -4.25 -7.63
CA VAL A 41 2.52 -5.54 -8.25
C VAL A 41 2.68 -5.45 -9.78
N SER A 42 2.01 -4.50 -10.43
CA SER A 42 2.10 -4.24 -11.87
C SER A 42 3.47 -3.71 -12.33
N PHE A 43 4.29 -3.17 -11.43
CA PHE A 43 5.60 -2.58 -11.77
C PHE A 43 6.74 -3.61 -11.77
N TYR A 44 6.51 -4.81 -11.23
CA TYR A 44 7.51 -5.86 -11.20
C TYR A 44 7.55 -6.64 -12.52
N LYS A 45 8.74 -7.12 -12.88
CA LYS A 45 8.90 -8.00 -14.05
C LYS A 45 8.13 -9.30 -13.80
N PRO A 46 7.54 -9.93 -14.85
CA PRO A 46 6.76 -11.15 -14.69
C PRO A 46 7.48 -12.29 -13.95
N ASN A 47 8.79 -12.40 -14.15
CA ASN A 47 9.64 -13.45 -13.57
C ASN A 47 10.22 -13.10 -12.19
N THR A 48 9.92 -11.91 -11.63
CA THR A 48 10.33 -11.56 -10.26
C THR A 48 9.78 -12.59 -9.29
N ARG A 49 10.57 -13.03 -8.31
CA ARG A 49 10.11 -14.04 -7.34
C ARG A 49 9.01 -13.44 -6.48
N GLY A 50 7.98 -14.21 -6.17
CA GLY A 50 6.90 -13.77 -5.31
C GLY A 50 7.42 -13.30 -3.95
N THR A 51 8.44 -13.95 -3.40
CA THR A 51 9.11 -13.57 -2.14
C THR A 51 9.82 -12.20 -2.18
N ASP A 52 10.14 -11.68 -3.36
CA ASP A 52 10.77 -10.36 -3.49
C ASP A 52 9.71 -9.23 -3.42
N VAL A 53 8.43 -9.58 -3.56
CA VAL A 53 7.29 -8.66 -3.60
C VAL A 53 6.35 -8.86 -2.40
N LEU A 54 6.16 -10.11 -2.00
CA LEU A 54 5.24 -10.58 -0.98
C LEU A 54 6.02 -11.26 0.14
N GLN A 55 5.65 -10.94 1.36
CA GLN A 55 6.21 -11.53 2.56
C GLN A 55 5.39 -12.77 2.93
N GLY A 56 6.10 -13.84 3.31
CA GLY A 56 5.45 -15.03 3.88
C GLY A 56 4.65 -14.69 5.13
N ASP A 57 3.60 -15.48 5.39
CA ASP A 57 2.73 -15.39 6.57
C ASP A 57 1.99 -14.06 6.76
N LEU A 58 1.93 -13.21 5.72
CA LEU A 58 1.08 -12.03 5.69
C LEU A 58 -0.17 -12.24 4.82
N THR A 59 -1.30 -11.70 5.28
CA THR A 59 -2.51 -11.64 4.46
C THR A 59 -2.49 -10.39 3.60
N TYR A 60 -2.85 -10.57 2.32
CA TYR A 60 -3.03 -9.50 1.36
C TYR A 60 -4.48 -9.43 0.91
N PHE A 61 -5.02 -8.22 0.87
CA PHE A 61 -6.31 -7.92 0.26
C PHE A 61 -6.12 -7.57 -1.21
N ILE A 62 -7.03 -8.04 -2.06
CA ILE A 62 -7.11 -7.61 -3.44
C ILE A 62 -7.83 -6.27 -3.46
N VAL A 63 -7.24 -5.27 -4.10
CA VAL A 63 -7.82 -3.93 -4.27
C VAL A 63 -7.93 -3.65 -5.75
N THR A 64 -9.15 -3.41 -6.23
CA THR A 64 -9.40 -2.98 -7.61
C THR A 64 -9.41 -1.48 -7.69
N PHE A 65 -9.02 -0.92 -8.83
CA PHE A 65 -9.02 0.52 -9.06
C PHE A 65 -9.20 0.83 -10.55
N GLN A 66 -9.36 2.11 -10.85
CA GLN A 66 -9.28 2.67 -12.19
C GLN A 66 -8.18 3.72 -12.23
N ARG A 67 -7.74 4.12 -13.42
CA ARG A 67 -6.85 5.26 -13.60
C ARG A 67 -7.57 6.41 -14.27
N ASP A 68 -7.34 7.61 -13.76
CA ASP A 68 -7.77 8.84 -14.43
C ASP A 68 -6.87 9.16 -15.64
N GLU A 69 -7.17 10.27 -16.33
CA GLU A 69 -6.41 10.75 -17.48
C GLU A 69 -4.94 11.06 -17.16
N ASN A 70 -4.62 11.31 -15.89
CA ASN A 70 -3.26 11.55 -15.40
C ASN A 70 -2.55 10.27 -14.93
N GLY A 71 -3.18 9.10 -15.08
CA GLY A 71 -2.68 7.82 -14.61
C GLY A 71 -2.77 7.60 -13.09
N GLN A 72 -3.43 8.51 -12.35
CA GLN A 72 -3.62 8.39 -10.92
C GLN A 72 -4.70 7.36 -10.59
N MET A 73 -4.46 6.56 -9.55
CA MET A 73 -5.44 5.57 -9.11
C MET A 73 -6.65 6.25 -8.48
N ILE A 74 -7.82 6.01 -9.05
CA ILE A 74 -9.13 6.46 -8.60
C ILE A 74 -10.02 5.24 -8.33
N ASN A 75 -11.13 5.46 -7.61
CA ASN A 75 -12.13 4.42 -7.35
C ASN A 75 -11.55 3.15 -6.70
N LEU A 76 -10.56 3.29 -5.81
CA LEU A 76 -9.99 2.17 -5.07
C LEU A 76 -11.11 1.49 -4.27
N ALA A 77 -11.25 0.18 -4.45
CA ALA A 77 -12.23 -0.63 -3.74
C ALA A 77 -11.62 -2.00 -3.39
N PRO A 78 -11.68 -2.43 -2.12
CA PRO A 78 -11.26 -3.77 -1.76
C PRO A 78 -12.24 -4.79 -2.31
N LEU A 79 -11.72 -5.87 -2.87
CA LEU A 79 -12.53 -7.01 -3.26
C LEU A 79 -12.89 -7.80 -2.00
N LEU A 80 -14.04 -7.45 -1.43
CA LEU A 80 -14.51 -7.99 -0.17
C LEU A 80 -15.24 -9.31 -0.34
N THR A 81 -14.91 -10.27 0.52
CA THR A 81 -15.87 -11.29 0.94
C THR A 81 -16.65 -10.78 2.15
N ALA A 82 -17.87 -11.27 2.39
CA ALA A 82 -18.74 -10.80 3.48
C ALA A 82 -18.09 -10.76 4.88
N LYS A 83 -17.04 -11.57 5.13
CA LYS A 83 -16.29 -11.59 6.40
C LYS A 83 -15.24 -10.47 6.56
N ALA A 84 -14.76 -9.85 5.48
CA ALA A 84 -13.62 -8.92 5.52
C ALA A 84 -14.03 -7.43 5.68
N ALA A 85 -15.33 -7.13 5.71
CA ALA A 85 -15.86 -5.77 5.59
C ALA A 85 -15.35 -4.78 6.67
N LYS A 86 -15.26 -5.19 7.94
CA LYS A 86 -14.88 -4.27 9.04
C LYS A 86 -13.43 -3.80 8.97
N ARG A 87 -12.48 -4.71 8.69
CA ARG A 87 -11.04 -4.37 8.59
C ARG A 87 -10.71 -3.55 7.34
N CYS A 88 -11.49 -3.71 6.28
CA CYS A 88 -11.30 -2.94 5.05
C CYS A 88 -11.68 -1.45 5.18
N CYS A 89 -12.61 -1.09 6.06
CA CYS A 89 -12.93 0.32 6.30
C CYS A 89 -11.70 1.11 6.78
N ASP A 90 -10.89 0.52 7.66
CA ASP A 90 -9.68 1.15 8.20
C ASP A 90 -8.59 1.28 7.13
N ILE A 91 -8.45 0.25 6.27
CA ILE A 91 -7.51 0.25 5.13
C ILE A 91 -7.89 1.35 4.14
N MET A 92 -9.17 1.43 3.77
CA MET A 92 -9.72 2.45 2.88
C MET A 92 -9.53 3.86 3.43
N ALA A 93 -9.72 4.04 4.74
CA ALA A 93 -9.49 5.32 5.40
C ALA A 93 -8.00 5.74 5.38
N LYS A 94 -7.06 4.79 5.41
CA LYS A 94 -5.62 5.08 5.28
C LYS A 94 -5.21 5.38 3.84
N MET A 95 -5.73 4.65 2.85
CA MET A 95 -5.44 4.88 1.42
C MET A 95 -5.96 6.23 0.91
N ARG A 96 -7.11 6.68 1.40
CA ARG A 96 -7.72 7.96 1.02
C ARG A 96 -7.00 9.18 1.59
N ARG A 97 -6.10 9.00 2.57
CA ARG A 97 -5.30 10.11 3.08
C ARG A 97 -4.21 10.41 2.04
N PRO A 98 -4.24 11.56 1.36
CA PRO A 98 -3.08 11.95 0.57
C PRO A 98 -1.89 11.93 1.51
N SER A 99 -0.83 11.22 1.10
CA SER A 99 0.44 11.18 1.80
C SER A 99 0.90 12.62 2.02
N GLN A 100 0.60 13.20 3.18
CA GLN A 100 1.28 14.38 3.65
C GLN A 100 2.73 13.94 3.86
N ARG A 101 3.55 14.11 2.82
CA ARG A 101 4.98 14.31 2.99
C ARG A 101 5.08 15.46 3.98
N THR A 102 5.32 15.14 5.24
CA THR A 102 5.72 16.12 6.25
C THR A 102 7.13 16.56 5.90
N SER A 103 7.28 17.38 4.86
CA SER A 103 8.39 18.31 4.75
C SER A 103 8.08 19.48 5.68
N SER A 104 8.22 19.25 6.98
CA SER A 104 8.17 20.30 8.00
C SER A 104 9.54 20.37 8.65
N ILE A 105 10.53 20.85 7.90
CA ILE A 105 11.74 21.42 8.51
C ILE A 105 11.26 22.68 9.25
N LYS A 106 10.80 22.54 10.49
CA LYS A 106 10.66 23.67 11.41
C LYS A 106 12.05 23.97 11.94
N SER A 107 12.78 24.81 11.21
CA SER A 107 13.95 25.53 11.73
C SER A 107 13.49 26.37 12.93
N THR A 108 13.68 25.85 14.14
CA THR A 108 13.47 26.63 15.36
C THR A 108 14.84 27.13 15.79
N LEU A 109 15.22 28.32 15.30
CA LEU A 109 16.32 29.09 15.90
C LEU A 109 15.91 29.41 17.34
N LYS A 110 16.51 28.70 18.29
CA LYS A 110 16.49 29.06 19.71
C LYS A 110 17.36 30.29 19.91
N LYS A 111 16.75 31.47 19.97
CA LYS A 111 17.37 32.70 20.48
C LYS A 111 17.08 32.77 21.99
N ASN A 112 17.92 32.12 22.81
CA ASN A 112 17.87 32.30 24.25
C ASN A 112 18.72 33.51 24.63
N ASN A 113 18.07 34.60 25.03
CA ASN A 113 18.70 35.68 25.76
C ASN A 113 18.69 35.39 27.26
N ASN A 114 19.87 35.61 27.85
CA ASN A 114 20.16 35.97 29.24
C ASN A 114 19.82 35.00 30.38
N ILE A 115 20.84 34.73 31.22
CA ILE A 115 20.90 35.23 32.61
C ILE A 115 22.31 34.97 33.21
N ASN A 116 22.98 36.07 33.54
CA ASN A 116 23.82 36.40 34.71
C ASN A 116 24.99 35.52 35.18
N LYS A 117 26.19 36.10 35.31
CA LYS A 117 26.81 36.62 36.58
C LYS A 117 28.35 36.65 36.50
N SER A 118 28.94 37.81 36.79
CA SER A 118 30.26 38.00 37.42
C SER A 118 30.43 39.51 37.59
N ASN A 119 30.09 40.09 38.75
CA ASN A 119 30.99 40.26 39.91
C ASN A 119 32.37 40.79 39.50
N GLU A 120 32.52 42.11 39.42
CA GLU A 120 33.44 42.95 40.21
C GLU A 120 33.17 44.44 39.91
#